data_AF-A0A928YF93-F1
#
_entry.id   AF-A0A928YF93-F1
#
_cell.length_a   1.000
_cell.length_b   1.000
_cell.length_c   1.000
_cell.angle_alpha   90.00
_cell.angle_beta   90.00
_cell.angle_gamma   90.00
#
_symmetry.space_group_name_H-M   'P 1'
#
loop_
_entity.id
_entity.type
_entity.pdbx_description
1 polymer ?
#
loop_
_entity_poly.entity_id
_entity_poly.type
_entity_poly.pdbx_seq_one_letter_code
_entity_poly.pdbx_strand_id
1 'polypeptide(L)' 'MEPQEVIVTFLGTDKDGLLHQEIYKIAEIGGSFDFLNAPEEDIYSDNDLKVKYKND' A
#
# COMPACT_ATOMS: atom_id res chain seq x y z
N MET A 1 -15.86 7.81 19.84
CA MET A 1 -15.44 8.34 18.53
C MET A 1 -15.33 7.16 17.61
N GLU A 2 -16.05 7.15 16.50
CA GLU A 2 -15.96 6.06 15.53
C GLU A 2 -14.84 6.36 14.52
N PRO A 3 -14.06 5.36 14.07
CA PRO A 3 -13.00 5.56 13.08
C PRO A 3 -13.61 6.01 11.75
N GLN A 4 -13.01 7.01 11.11
CA GLN A 4 -13.41 7.43 9.77
C GLN A 4 -12.71 6.58 8.72
N GLU A 5 -13.50 6.06 7.78
CA GLU A 5 -13.01 5.37 6.59
C GLU A 5 -12.42 6.40 5.61
N VAL A 6 -11.13 6.25 5.26
CA VAL A 6 -10.42 7.16 4.38
C VAL A 6 -9.92 6.38 3.16
N ILE A 7 -10.46 6.68 1.99
CA ILE A 7 -9.99 6.14 0.71
C ILE A 7 -9.13 7.20 0.04
N VAL A 8 -7.84 6.93 -0.14
CA VAL A 8 -6.90 7.80 -0.87
C VAL A 8 -6.67 7.22 -2.26
N THR A 9 -7.10 7.94 -3.30
CA THR A 9 -6.85 7.58 -4.70
C THR A 9 -6.32 8.80 -5.46
N PHE A 10 -5.32 8.59 -6.33
CA PHE A 10 -4.82 9.61 -7.24
C PHE A 10 -4.89 9.09 -8.68
N LEU A 11 -5.69 9.76 -9.51
CA LEU A 11 -5.82 9.52 -10.95
C LEU A 11 -5.16 10.69 -11.71
N GLY A 12 -3.84 10.60 -11.88
CA GLY A 12 -2.99 11.21 -12.92
C GLY A 12 -2.93 12.75 -13.12
N THR A 13 -1.71 13.31 -13.26
CA THR A 13 -1.09 14.01 -14.41
C THR A 13 0.29 14.59 -14.01
N ASP A 14 1.15 14.97 -14.95
CA ASP A 14 2.56 15.37 -14.72
C ASP A 14 2.79 16.54 -13.73
N LYS A 15 1.76 17.34 -13.43
CA LYS A 15 1.81 18.36 -12.35
C LYS A 15 1.84 17.75 -10.95
N ASP A 16 1.49 16.49 -10.84
CA ASP A 16 1.36 15.81 -9.57
C ASP A 16 2.69 15.24 -9.07
N GLY A 17 3.76 15.21 -9.86
CA GLY A 17 5.02 14.56 -9.47
C GLY A 17 5.63 15.10 -8.15
N LEU A 18 5.58 16.42 -7.93
CA LEU A 18 6.05 17.03 -6.67
C LEU A 18 5.11 16.73 -5.51
N LEU A 19 3.79 16.81 -5.73
CA LEU A 19 2.80 16.49 -4.71
C LEU A 19 2.87 15.01 -4.29
N HIS A 20 3.09 14.09 -5.24
CA HIS A 20 3.31 12.67 -4.97
C HIS A 20 4.55 12.44 -4.12
N GLN A 21 5.65 13.13 -4.43
CA GLN A 21 6.88 13.03 -3.63
C GLN A 21 6.68 13.54 -2.21
N GLU A 22 5.90 14.60 -2.01
CA GLU A 22 5.58 15.13 -0.69
C GLU A 22 4.69 14.17 0.12
N ILE A 23 3.62 13.63 -0.49
CA ILE A 23 2.75 12.65 0.15
C ILE A 23 3.51 11.37 0.49
N TYR A 24 4.35 10.89 -0.44
CA TYR A 24 5.21 9.74 -0.20
C TYR A 24 6.13 9.97 1.00
N LYS A 25 6.78 11.14 1.08
CA LYS A 25 7.64 11.51 2.22
C LYS A 25 6.85 11.57 3.53
N ILE A 26 5.63 12.10 3.51
CA ILE A 26 4.77 12.15 4.70
C ILE A 26 4.40 10.73 5.16
N ALA A 27 4.03 9.86 4.22
CA ALA A 27 3.70 8.47 4.49
C ALA A 27 4.92 7.68 5.00
N GLU A 28 6.10 7.91 4.42
CA GLU A 28 7.38 7.31 4.82
C GLU A 28 7.78 7.75 6.24
N ILE A 29 7.78 9.07 6.51
CA ILE A 29 8.10 9.61 7.85
C ILE A 29 7.08 9.14 8.89
N GLY A 30 5.81 9.04 8.50
CA GLY A 30 4.72 8.60 9.38
C GLY A 30 4.66 7.10 9.63
N GLY A 31 5.55 6.30 9.04
CA GLY A 31 5.53 4.83 9.17
C GLY A 31 4.34 4.18 8.47
N SER A 32 3.64 4.88 7.57
CA SER A 32 2.49 4.33 6.85
C SER A 32 2.86 3.15 5.95
N PHE A 33 4.15 2.95 5.68
CA PHE A 33 4.69 1.82 4.91
C PHE A 33 5.35 0.75 5.79
N ASP A 34 5.32 0.88 7.12
CA ASP A 34 5.98 -0.08 8.02
C ASP A 34 5.41 -1.50 7.86
N PHE A 35 4.13 -1.60 7.51
CA PHE A 35 3.45 -2.87 7.21
C PHE A 35 4.12 -3.63 6.05
N LEU A 36 4.77 -2.95 5.09
CA LEU A 36 5.48 -3.62 3.99
C LEU A 36 6.69 -4.42 4.47
N ASN A 37 7.20 -4.11 5.67
CA ASN A 37 8.35 -4.80 6.27
C ASN A 37 7.94 -5.73 7.43
N ALA A 38 6.64 -5.79 7.76
CA ALA A 38 6.11 -6.61 8.84
C ALA A 38 5.92 -8.06 8.35
N PRO A 39 6.67 -9.04 8.89
CA PRO A 39 6.55 -10.44 8.46
C PRO A 39 5.14 -11.02 8.61
N GLU A 40 4.38 -10.55 9.60
CA GLU A 40 2.99 -10.92 9.85
C GLU A 40 2.01 -10.38 8.79
N GLU A 41 2.37 -9.32 8.07
CA GLU A 41 1.58 -8.73 6.98
C GLU A 41 2.04 -9.26 5.59
N ASP A 42 3.02 -10.18 5.56
CA ASP A 42 3.48 -10.82 4.33
C ASP A 42 2.49 -11.87 3.82
N ILE A 43 1.46 -11.39 3.11
CA ILE A 43 0.46 -12.22 2.44
C ILE A 43 1.04 -13.15 1.36
N TYR A 44 2.27 -12.90 0.87
CA TYR A 44 2.91 -13.73 -0.13
C TYR A 44 3.59 -14.97 0.48
N SER A 45 3.90 -14.91 1.78
CA SER A 45 4.37 -16.08 2.54
C SER A 45 3.24 -17.08 2.80
N ASP A 46 2.00 -16.59 2.88
CA ASP A 46 0.81 -17.41 3.13
C ASP A 46 0.59 -18.40 1.99
N ASN A 47 0.70 -19.69 2.32
CA ASN A 47 0.54 -20.78 1.35
C ASN A 47 -0.90 -20.98 0.91
N ASP A 48 -1.88 -20.52 1.70
CA ASP A 48 -3.30 -20.65 1.39
C ASP A 48 -3.76 -19.58 0.39
N LEU A 49 -3.07 -18.43 0.34
CA LEU A 49 -3.33 -17.36 -0.63
C LEU A 49 -2.65 -17.58 -2.00
N LYS A 50 -1.73 -18.55 -2.10
CA LYS A 50 -1.06 -18.90 -3.37
C LYS A 50 -2.02 -19.64 -4.29
N VAL A 51 -2.72 -18.88 -5.16
CA VAL A 51 -3.52 -19.43 -6.25
C VAL A 51 -2.61 -20.22 -7.19
N LYS A 52 -2.75 -21.55 -7.18
CA LYS A 52 -2.12 -22.43 -8.17
C LYS A 52 -2.92 -22.36 -9.46
N TYR A 53 -2.48 -21.52 -10.40
CA TYR A 53 -2.98 -21.59 -11.77
C TYR A 53 -2.60 -22.95 -12.35
N LYS A 54 -3.60 -23.77 -12.67
CA LYS A 54 -3.39 -24.95 -13.51
C LYS A 54 -3.13 -24.43 -14.92
N ASN A 55 -1.95 -24.76 -15.46
CA ASN A 55 -1.72 -24.60 -16.88
C ASN A 55 -2.49 -25.74 -17.56
N ASP A 56 -3.59 -25.40 -18.22
CA ASP A 56 -4.30 -26.27 -19.15
C ASP A 56 -3.49 -26.49 -20.44
#